data_AF-A0A3B8L3P4-F1
#
_entry.id   AF-A0A3B8L3P4-F1
#
_cell.length_a   1.000
_cell.length_b   1.000
_cell.length_c   1.000
_cell.angle_alpha   90.00
_cell.angle_beta   90.00
_cell.angle_gamma   90.00
#
_symmetry.space_group_name_H-M   'P 1'
#
loop_
_entity.id
_entity.type
_entity.pdbx_description
1 polymer ?
#
loop_
_entity_poly.entity_id
_entity_poly.type
_entity_poly.pdbx_seq_one_letter_code
_entity_poly.pdbx_strand_id
1 'polypeptide(L)'
;MELLRELLDLQCQHGYLADQQLEELAQRRGVPRYHIEGLVSFYSQFRRTPPPARQVAVCRDVVCQINGCGTLRPRLEQLAENDEDLEIVEVSCLGRCDHAPAVAVNHHPAGPATDPNGLLDDSTVPWLEVPRSRDWQVDPYRTVDDRYGTLEQLVSDIPALANSCISQLNDAGLRGMGGAGFPTGRKWELVAAESSDTK
;
A
#
# COMPACT_ATOMS: atom_id res chain seq x y z
N MET A 1 -2.26 -10.07 12.85
CA MET A 1 -1.86 -9.64 11.48
C MET A 1 -1.86 -10.77 10.45
N GLU A 2 -1.98 -12.04 10.84
CA GLU A 2 -1.93 -13.18 9.88
C GLU A 2 -3.20 -13.30 9.03
N LEU A 3 -4.39 -13.09 9.63
CA LEU A 3 -5.67 -13.26 8.93
C LEU A 3 -5.83 -12.33 7.72
N LEU A 4 -5.40 -11.06 7.84
CA LEU A 4 -5.45 -10.11 6.72
C LEU A 4 -4.54 -10.54 5.56
N ARG A 5 -3.36 -11.09 5.88
CA ARG A 5 -2.41 -11.58 4.88
C ARG A 5 -2.97 -12.77 4.13
N GLU A 6 -3.58 -13.71 4.84
CA GLU A 6 -4.20 -14.87 4.19
C GLU A 6 -5.38 -14.51 3.31
N LEU A 7 -6.18 -13.52 3.71
CA LEU A 7 -7.25 -13.01 2.85
C LEU A 7 -6.68 -12.37 1.56
N LEU A 8 -5.58 -11.64 1.67
CA LEU A 8 -4.86 -11.10 0.52
C LEU A 8 -4.33 -12.22 -0.38
N ASP A 9 -3.71 -13.25 0.19
CA ASP A 9 -3.17 -14.39 -0.55
C ASP A 9 -4.28 -15.18 -1.26
N LEU A 10 -5.40 -15.44 -0.58
CA LEU A 10 -6.57 -16.09 -1.17
C LEU A 10 -7.13 -15.28 -2.34
N GLN A 11 -7.31 -13.96 -2.17
CA GLN A 11 -7.78 -13.13 -3.27
C GLN A 11 -6.77 -13.07 -4.42
N CYS A 12 -5.48 -13.04 -4.15
CA CYS A 12 -4.45 -13.06 -5.20
C CYS A 12 -4.50 -14.37 -6.01
N GLN A 13 -4.77 -15.50 -5.35
CA GLN A 13 -4.88 -16.81 -6.01
C GLN A 13 -6.16 -16.98 -6.83
N HIS A 14 -7.27 -16.37 -6.40
CA HIS A 14 -8.61 -16.65 -6.94
C HIS A 14 -9.30 -15.45 -7.59
N GLY A 15 -8.73 -14.25 -7.51
CA GLY A 15 -9.30 -12.99 -7.98
C GLY A 15 -10.36 -12.37 -7.06
N TYR A 16 -11.04 -13.18 -6.25
CA TYR A 16 -12.05 -12.76 -5.27
C TYR A 16 -12.14 -13.78 -4.12
N LEU A 17 -12.92 -13.45 -3.11
CA LEU A 17 -13.16 -14.26 -1.91
C LEU A 17 -14.55 -14.90 -1.95
N ALA A 18 -14.61 -16.19 -2.25
CA ALA A 18 -15.82 -16.99 -2.22
C ALA A 18 -16.17 -17.42 -0.77
N ASP A 19 -17.45 -17.65 -0.52
CA ASP A 19 -17.95 -18.00 0.83
C ASP A 19 -17.28 -19.24 1.40
N GLN A 20 -17.12 -20.28 0.58
CA GLN A 20 -16.48 -21.53 0.97
C GLN A 20 -15.04 -21.29 1.47
N GLN A 21 -14.26 -20.44 0.79
CA GLN A 21 -12.88 -20.14 1.19
C GLN A 21 -12.81 -19.43 2.53
N LEU A 22 -13.76 -18.53 2.78
CA LEU A 22 -13.87 -17.81 4.05
C LEU A 22 -14.34 -18.73 5.19
N GLU A 23 -15.22 -19.70 4.89
CA GLU A 23 -15.62 -20.77 5.80
C GLU A 23 -14.42 -21.64 6.21
N GLU A 24 -13.66 -22.10 5.22
CA GLU A 24 -12.46 -22.94 5.42
C GLU A 24 -11.38 -22.18 6.21
N LEU A 25 -11.18 -20.89 5.91
CA LEU A 25 -10.26 -20.04 6.65
C LEU A 25 -10.71 -19.85 8.11
N ALA A 26 -12.02 -19.62 8.35
CA ALA A 26 -12.59 -19.49 9.68
C ALA A 26 -12.31 -20.75 10.53
N GLN A 27 -12.60 -21.93 9.96
CA GLN A 27 -12.38 -23.22 10.61
C GLN A 27 -10.89 -23.45 10.90
N ARG A 28 -10.02 -23.25 9.91
CA ARG A 28 -8.57 -23.48 10.04
C ARG A 28 -7.92 -22.55 11.06
N ARG A 29 -8.38 -21.30 11.19
CA ARG A 29 -7.86 -20.32 12.15
C ARG A 29 -8.56 -20.33 13.50
N GLY A 30 -9.65 -21.10 13.64
CA GLY A 30 -10.44 -21.13 14.87
C GLY A 30 -11.07 -19.78 15.19
N VAL A 31 -11.41 -18.97 14.17
CA VAL A 31 -12.06 -17.66 14.34
C VAL A 31 -13.50 -17.70 13.82
N PRO A 32 -14.44 -16.96 14.43
CA PRO A 32 -15.81 -16.90 13.91
C PRO A 32 -15.90 -16.31 12.50
N ARG A 33 -16.79 -16.85 11.66
CA ARG A 33 -17.00 -16.39 10.27
C ARG A 33 -17.32 -14.90 10.17
N TYR A 34 -18.09 -14.34 11.11
CA TYR A 34 -18.44 -12.92 11.14
C TYR A 34 -17.22 -12.02 11.36
N HIS A 35 -16.18 -12.50 12.03
CA HIS A 35 -14.95 -11.72 12.24
C HIS A 35 -14.22 -11.55 10.91
N ILE A 36 -14.15 -12.63 10.11
CA ILE A 36 -13.64 -12.55 8.75
C ILE A 36 -14.50 -11.62 7.89
N GLU A 37 -15.83 -11.70 7.98
CA GLU A 37 -16.70 -10.75 7.27
C GLU A 37 -16.44 -9.31 7.65
N GLY A 38 -16.24 -9.02 8.94
CA GLY A 38 -15.92 -7.66 9.39
C GLY A 38 -14.67 -7.12 8.72
N LEU A 39 -13.62 -7.93 8.55
CA LEU A 39 -12.41 -7.54 7.83
C LEU A 39 -12.68 -7.36 6.34
N VAL A 40 -13.36 -8.31 5.71
CA VAL A 40 -13.65 -8.28 4.27
C VAL A 40 -14.52 -7.07 3.91
N SER A 41 -15.51 -6.71 4.74
CA SER A 41 -16.33 -5.52 4.52
C SER A 41 -15.63 -4.20 4.84
N PHE A 42 -14.61 -4.24 5.71
CA PHE A 42 -13.90 -3.02 6.14
C PHE A 42 -12.88 -2.54 5.11
N TYR A 43 -12.14 -3.46 4.49
CA TYR A 43 -11.13 -3.10 3.49
C TYR A 43 -11.72 -3.14 2.08
N SER A 44 -11.80 -1.97 1.43
CA SER A 44 -12.37 -1.79 0.09
C SER A 44 -11.69 -2.59 -1.03
N GLN A 45 -10.48 -3.11 -0.79
CA GLN A 45 -9.74 -3.91 -1.75
C GLN A 45 -10.27 -5.35 -1.88
N PHE A 46 -11.01 -5.84 -0.89
CA PHE A 46 -11.52 -7.21 -0.93
C PHE A 46 -12.79 -7.30 -1.77
N ARG A 47 -12.84 -8.33 -2.62
CA ARG A 47 -13.94 -8.60 -3.53
C ARG A 47 -14.62 -9.90 -3.16
N ARG A 48 -15.95 -9.90 -3.25
CA ARG A 48 -16.80 -11.09 -3.03
C ARG A 48 -17.37 -11.66 -4.31
N THR A 49 -17.22 -10.94 -5.41
CA THR A 49 -17.64 -11.35 -6.73
C THR A 49 -16.43 -11.38 -7.66
N PRO A 50 -16.44 -12.24 -8.68
CA PRO A 50 -15.39 -12.26 -9.70
C PRO A 50 -15.18 -10.86 -10.28
N PRO A 51 -13.92 -10.37 -10.35
CA PRO A 51 -13.63 -9.14 -11.05
C PRO A 51 -13.73 -9.35 -12.57
N PRO A 52 -14.02 -8.29 -13.34
CA PRO A 52 -13.89 -8.34 -14.79
C PRO A 52 -12.42 -8.44 -15.20
N ALA A 53 -12.16 -8.70 -16.49
CA ALA A 53 -10.80 -8.93 -16.99
C ALA A 53 -9.89 -7.71 -16.80
N ARG A 54 -10.45 -6.50 -16.87
CA ARG A 54 -9.71 -5.26 -16.67
C ARG A 54 -10.44 -4.31 -15.73
N GLN A 55 -9.69 -3.77 -14.79
CA GLN A 55 -10.13 -2.70 -13.91
C GLN A 55 -9.21 -1.50 -14.05
N VAL A 56 -9.79 -0.31 -14.22
CA VAL A 56 -9.07 0.97 -14.17
C VAL A 56 -9.53 1.73 -12.93
N ALA A 57 -8.65 1.79 -11.94
CA ALA A 57 -8.85 2.60 -10.74
C ALA A 57 -8.40 4.05 -11.00
N VAL A 58 -9.32 5.00 -10.88
CA VAL A 58 -9.11 6.41 -11.22
C VAL A 58 -9.09 7.26 -9.95
N CYS A 59 -7.99 7.98 -9.71
CA CYS A 59 -7.83 8.84 -8.54
C CYS A 59 -8.73 10.07 -8.61
N ARG A 60 -9.61 10.26 -7.61
CA ARG A 60 -10.54 11.40 -7.57
C ARG A 60 -10.02 12.63 -6.82
N ASP A 61 -8.84 12.56 -6.21
CA ASP A 61 -8.38 13.59 -5.26
C ASP A 61 -7.84 14.84 -5.97
N VAL A 62 -7.71 15.93 -5.20
CA VAL A 62 -7.56 17.32 -5.68
C VAL A 62 -6.50 17.50 -6.76
N VAL A 63 -5.31 16.92 -6.59
CA VAL A 63 -4.22 17.07 -7.57
C VAL A 63 -4.61 16.43 -8.91
N CYS A 64 -5.24 15.26 -8.89
CA CYS A 64 -5.71 14.61 -10.12
C CYS A 64 -6.87 15.38 -10.75
N GLN A 65 -7.79 15.93 -9.96
CA GLN A 65 -8.89 16.76 -10.46
C GLN A 65 -8.39 17.98 -11.24
N ILE A 66 -7.43 18.72 -10.68
CA ILE A 66 -6.85 19.91 -11.32
C ILE A 66 -6.09 19.54 -12.60
N ASN A 67 -5.54 18.32 -12.69
CA ASN A 67 -4.82 17.83 -13.87
C ASN A 67 -5.71 17.12 -14.91
N GLY A 68 -7.04 17.26 -14.83
CA GLY A 68 -7.96 16.77 -15.87
C GLY A 68 -8.59 15.41 -15.59
N CYS A 69 -8.46 14.87 -14.38
CA CYS A 69 -9.12 13.60 -14.04
C CYS A 69 -10.66 13.68 -14.10
N GLY A 70 -11.23 14.87 -13.87
CA GLY A 70 -12.67 15.10 -13.96
C GLY A 70 -13.24 14.91 -15.38
N THR A 71 -12.41 15.03 -16.43
CA THR A 71 -12.82 14.73 -17.82
C THR A 71 -12.40 13.34 -18.26
N LEU A 72 -11.30 12.80 -17.73
CA LEU A 72 -10.85 11.43 -18.00
C LEU A 72 -11.88 10.39 -17.56
N ARG A 73 -12.38 10.51 -16.32
CA ARG A 73 -13.25 9.49 -15.72
C ARG A 73 -14.56 9.28 -16.50
N PRO A 74 -15.37 10.32 -16.84
CA PRO A 74 -16.60 10.10 -17.60
C PRO A 74 -16.37 9.44 -18.96
N ARG A 75 -15.23 9.71 -19.60
CA ARG A 75 -14.86 9.06 -20.88
C ARG A 75 -14.53 7.58 -20.69
N LEU A 76 -13.86 7.22 -19.60
CA LEU A 76 -13.62 5.82 -19.24
C LEU A 76 -14.92 5.10 -18.89
N GLU A 77 -15.81 5.75 -18.12
CA GLU A 77 -17.14 5.21 -17.78
C GLU A 77 -17.95 4.91 -19.05
N GLN A 78 -17.93 5.82 -20.03
CA GLN A 78 -18.58 5.61 -21.34
C GLN A 78 -17.97 4.45 -22.15
N LEU A 79 -16.67 4.18 -22.03
CA LEU A 79 -16.04 3.03 -22.67
C LEU A 79 -16.52 1.72 -22.01
N ALA A 80 -16.59 1.70 -20.68
CA ALA A 80 -17.06 0.54 -19.91
C ALA A 80 -18.55 0.21 -20.16
N GLU A 81 -19.39 1.18 -20.51
CA GLU A 81 -20.78 0.92 -20.93
C GLU A 81 -20.88 -0.02 -22.14
N ASN A 82 -19.83 -0.11 -22.96
CA ASN A 82 -19.77 -0.92 -24.17
C ASN A 82 -18.85 -2.15 -24.03
N ASP A 83 -18.29 -2.38 -22.84
CA ASP A 83 -17.31 -3.44 -22.56
C ASP A 83 -17.58 -4.05 -21.18
N GLU A 84 -18.27 -5.19 -21.15
CA GLU A 84 -18.60 -5.92 -19.91
C GLU A 84 -17.35 -6.44 -19.17
N ASP A 85 -16.20 -6.51 -19.85
CA ASP A 85 -14.92 -6.93 -19.28
C ASP A 85 -14.08 -5.76 -18.73
N LEU A 86 -14.63 -4.53 -18.74
CA LEU A 86 -13.99 -3.32 -18.23
C LEU A 86 -14.75 -2.72 -17.03
N GLU A 87 -14.08 -2.58 -15.90
CA GLU A 87 -14.60 -1.90 -14.71
C GLU A 87 -13.82 -0.61 -14.43
N ILE A 88 -14.55 0.49 -14.25
CA ILE A 88 -13.96 1.75 -13.80
C ILE A 88 -14.29 1.94 -12.33
N VAL A 89 -13.27 2.07 -11.50
CA VAL A 89 -13.43 2.25 -10.05
C VAL A 89 -12.87 3.59 -9.64
N GLU A 90 -13.67 4.37 -8.92
CA GLU A 90 -13.20 5.61 -8.33
C GLU A 90 -12.48 5.34 -7.00
N VAL A 91 -11.26 5.85 -6.86
CA VAL A 91 -10.43 5.64 -5.66
C VAL A 91 -9.90 6.96 -5.08
N SER A 92 -9.55 6.95 -3.80
CA SER A 92 -8.79 8.03 -3.16
C SER A 92 -7.36 8.10 -3.72
N CYS A 93 -6.56 9.06 -3.23
CA CYS A 93 -5.19 9.27 -3.68
C CYS A 93 -4.37 7.97 -3.77
N LEU A 94 -3.81 7.72 -4.96
CA LEU A 94 -2.91 6.59 -5.25
C LEU A 94 -1.46 6.86 -4.82
N GLY A 95 -1.17 8.00 -4.16
CA GLY A 95 0.18 8.38 -3.79
C GLY A 95 1.09 8.67 -5.00
N ARG A 96 0.49 9.14 -6.10
CA ARG A 96 1.16 9.45 -7.38
C ARG A 96 0.79 10.84 -7.88
N CYS A 97 0.74 11.81 -6.96
CA CYS A 97 0.39 13.20 -7.27
C CYS A 97 1.38 13.84 -8.26
N ASP A 98 2.62 13.36 -8.30
CA ASP A 98 3.68 13.74 -9.23
C ASP A 98 3.45 13.23 -10.67
N HIS A 99 2.57 12.24 -10.85
CA HIS A 99 2.18 11.66 -12.14
C HIS A 99 0.68 11.83 -12.41
N ALA A 100 0.07 12.91 -11.90
CA ALA A 100 -1.34 13.18 -12.10
C ALA A 100 -1.68 13.47 -13.59
N PRO A 101 -2.85 13.03 -14.11
CA PRO A 101 -3.84 12.17 -13.47
C PRO A 101 -3.31 10.76 -13.22
N ALA A 102 -3.40 10.32 -11.97
CA ALA A 102 -2.93 9.00 -11.56
C ALA A 102 -4.05 7.98 -11.70
N VAL A 103 -3.72 6.84 -12.30
CA VAL A 103 -4.60 5.68 -12.39
C VAL A 103 -3.86 4.41 -11.97
N ALA A 104 -4.58 3.33 -11.74
CA ALA A 104 -3.99 2.00 -11.70
C ALA A 104 -4.81 1.06 -12.58
N VAL A 105 -4.15 0.33 -13.48
CA VAL A 105 -4.76 -0.70 -14.32
C VAL A 105 -4.44 -2.05 -13.69
N ASN A 106 -5.44 -2.81 -13.25
CA ASN A 106 -5.26 -4.09 -12.56
C ASN A 106 -4.22 -4.01 -11.42
N HIS A 107 -4.33 -2.99 -10.57
CA HIS A 107 -3.41 -2.67 -9.46
C HIS A 107 -2.01 -2.18 -9.85
N HIS A 108 -1.67 -2.13 -11.14
CA HIS A 108 -0.40 -1.57 -11.60
C HIS A 108 -0.54 -0.07 -11.84
N PRO A 109 0.27 0.77 -11.15
CA PRO A 109 0.14 2.21 -11.26
C PRO A 109 0.59 2.70 -12.64
N ALA A 110 -0.17 3.63 -13.19
CA ALA A 110 0.10 4.28 -14.46
C ALA A 110 -0.20 5.78 -14.37
N GLY A 111 0.49 6.57 -15.18
CA GLY A 111 0.27 7.99 -15.28
C GLY A 111 1.47 8.73 -15.90
N PRO A 112 1.30 9.98 -16.35
CA PRO A 112 0.04 10.73 -16.42
C PRO A 112 -0.96 10.13 -17.40
N ALA A 113 -2.18 9.87 -16.95
CA ALA A 113 -3.23 9.28 -17.76
C ALA A 113 -4.04 10.37 -18.48
N THR A 114 -3.77 10.57 -19.76
CA THR A 114 -4.41 11.62 -20.58
C THR A 114 -5.30 11.06 -21.69
N ASP A 115 -5.04 9.84 -22.16
CA ASP A 115 -5.85 9.14 -23.16
C ASP A 115 -6.59 7.95 -22.55
N PRO A 116 -7.94 7.94 -22.49
CA PRO A 116 -8.69 6.81 -21.95
C PRO A 116 -8.55 5.54 -22.80
N ASN A 117 -8.39 5.64 -24.13
CA ASN A 117 -8.25 4.46 -24.98
C ASN A 117 -6.87 3.80 -24.79
N GLY A 118 -5.82 4.61 -24.62
CA GLY A 118 -4.48 4.14 -24.30
C GLY A 118 -4.36 3.40 -22.97
N LEU A 119 -5.39 3.41 -22.12
CA LEU A 119 -5.42 2.60 -20.90
C LEU A 119 -5.95 1.18 -21.12
N LEU A 120 -6.48 0.89 -22.32
CA LEU A 120 -7.08 -0.40 -22.68
C LEU A 120 -6.15 -1.30 -23.52
N ASP A 121 -4.97 -0.81 -23.88
CA ASP A 121 -3.92 -1.59 -24.56
C ASP A 121 -2.63 -1.48 -23.76
N ASP A 122 -2.16 -2.60 -23.21
CA ASP A 122 -0.99 -2.69 -22.35
C ASP A 122 0.28 -2.13 -23.00
N SER A 123 0.36 -2.11 -24.33
CA SER A 123 1.48 -1.53 -25.08
C SER A 123 1.48 0.01 -25.10
N THR A 124 0.34 0.62 -24.77
CA THR A 124 0.11 2.06 -24.79
C THR A 124 -0.07 2.67 -23.40
N VAL A 125 -0.31 1.84 -22.37
CA VAL A 125 -0.47 2.31 -21.00
C VAL A 125 0.82 3.01 -20.54
N PRO A 126 0.73 4.23 -19.96
CA PRO A 126 1.88 4.93 -19.39
C PRO A 126 2.26 4.32 -18.04
N TRP A 127 2.79 3.10 -18.06
CA TRP A 127 3.21 2.37 -16.86
C TRP A 127 4.25 3.18 -16.07
N LEU A 128 4.07 3.27 -14.75
CA LEU A 128 5.10 3.86 -13.90
C LEU A 128 6.23 2.86 -13.73
N GLU A 129 7.38 3.18 -14.31
CA GLU A 129 8.57 2.35 -14.16
C GLU A 129 9.11 2.42 -12.74
N VAL A 130 9.45 1.25 -12.18
CA VAL A 130 10.18 1.19 -10.92
C VAL A 130 11.63 1.62 -11.19
N PRO A 131 12.15 2.64 -10.47
CA PRO A 131 13.53 3.06 -10.63
C PRO A 131 14.49 1.90 -10.42
N ARG A 132 15.34 1.63 -11.43
CA ARG A 132 16.35 0.55 -11.36
C ARG A 132 17.55 0.94 -10.51
N SER A 133 17.89 2.24 -10.47
CA SER A 133 18.93 2.78 -9.60
C SER A 133 18.29 3.50 -8.40
N ARG A 134 18.93 3.31 -7.24
CA ARG A 134 18.55 3.92 -5.96
C ARG A 134 19.62 4.91 -5.55
N ASP A 135 19.99 5.80 -6.46
CA ASP A 135 20.96 6.86 -6.18
C ASP A 135 20.23 8.04 -5.53
N TRP A 136 19.72 7.79 -4.33
CA TRP A 136 18.92 8.76 -3.61
C TRP A 136 19.85 9.83 -3.04
N GLN A 137 19.51 11.10 -3.24
CA GLN A 137 20.25 12.23 -2.64
C GLN A 137 20.31 12.15 -1.11
N VAL A 138 19.45 11.33 -0.51
CA VAL A 138 19.31 11.15 0.94
C VAL A 138 19.62 9.71 1.37
N ASP A 139 20.35 8.92 0.56
CA ASP A 139 20.80 7.58 0.98
C ASP A 139 21.69 7.72 2.23
N PRO A 140 21.28 7.20 3.40
CA PRO A 140 22.09 7.30 4.62
C PRO A 140 23.34 6.42 4.54
N TYR A 141 23.41 5.50 3.58
CA TYR A 141 24.56 4.62 3.36
C TYR A 141 25.50 5.22 2.30
N ARG A 142 26.79 5.31 2.63
CA ARG A 142 27.81 5.91 1.76
C ARG A 142 28.30 4.93 0.69
N THR A 143 28.32 3.64 1.02
CA THR A 143 28.72 2.56 0.11
C THR A 143 27.73 1.39 0.21
N VAL A 144 27.76 0.49 -0.78
CA VAL A 144 26.95 -0.74 -0.76
C VAL A 144 27.35 -1.64 0.40
N ASP A 145 28.64 -1.69 0.74
CA ASP A 145 29.18 -2.51 1.83
C ASP A 145 28.76 -1.98 3.21
N ASP A 146 28.48 -0.69 3.35
CA ASP A 146 27.97 -0.09 4.60
C ASP A 146 26.46 -0.33 4.80
N ARG A 147 25.75 -0.86 3.80
CA ARG A 147 24.29 -1.02 3.87
C ARG A 147 23.93 -1.98 4.98
N TYR A 148 23.01 -1.54 5.83
CA TYR A 148 22.59 -2.25 7.02
C TYR A 148 23.70 -2.44 8.06
N GLY A 149 24.87 -1.80 7.94
CA GLY A 149 25.95 -1.92 8.94
C GLY A 149 25.49 -1.53 10.35
N THR A 150 24.62 -0.52 10.47
CA THR A 150 23.96 -0.19 11.75
C THR A 150 23.09 -1.33 12.25
N LEU A 151 22.33 -2.00 11.38
CA LEU A 151 21.51 -3.18 11.74
C LEU A 151 22.38 -4.36 12.15
N GLU A 152 23.49 -4.62 11.47
CA GLU A 152 24.42 -5.69 11.81
C GLU A 152 25.03 -5.47 13.20
N GLN A 153 25.47 -4.24 13.47
CA GLN A 153 25.86 -3.83 14.82
C GLN A 153 24.69 -4.03 15.79
N LEU A 154 23.45 -3.74 15.36
CA LEU A 154 22.26 -3.86 16.19
C LEU A 154 21.90 -5.26 16.64
N VAL A 155 22.12 -6.25 15.79
CA VAL A 155 21.76 -7.63 16.09
C VAL A 155 22.78 -8.30 17.02
N SER A 156 23.99 -7.75 17.14
CA SER A 156 25.08 -8.36 17.93
C SER A 156 24.95 -8.17 19.46
N ASP A 157 24.38 -7.05 19.93
CA ASP A 157 24.09 -6.78 21.35
C ASP A 157 22.86 -5.89 21.50
N ILE A 158 21.68 -6.51 21.45
CA ILE A 158 20.38 -5.83 21.39
C ILE A 158 20.09 -4.96 22.64
N PRO A 159 20.27 -5.45 23.89
CA PRO A 159 19.91 -4.66 25.09
C PRO A 159 20.78 -3.43 25.32
N ALA A 160 22.11 -3.54 25.17
CA ALA A 160 23.01 -2.41 25.34
C ALA A 160 22.69 -1.29 24.33
N LEU A 161 22.27 -1.71 23.15
CA LEU A 161 22.03 -0.82 22.05
C LEU A 161 20.63 -0.23 22.00
N ALA A 162 19.60 -0.90 22.52
CA ALA A 162 18.27 -0.30 22.66
C ALA A 162 18.34 1.02 23.48
N ASN A 163 19.08 1.00 24.59
CA ASN A 163 19.31 2.19 25.43
C ASN A 163 20.13 3.26 24.69
N SER A 164 21.19 2.84 23.98
CA SER A 164 22.02 3.74 23.18
C SER A 164 21.22 4.39 22.03
N CYS A 165 20.37 3.64 21.34
CA CYS A 165 19.51 4.14 20.27
C CYS A 165 18.49 5.15 20.79
N ILE A 166 17.83 4.87 21.91
CA ILE A 166 16.87 5.80 22.51
C ILE A 166 17.58 7.11 22.89
N SER A 167 18.74 7.04 23.54
CA SER A 167 19.53 8.22 23.88
C SER A 167 19.89 9.02 22.62
N GLN A 168 20.45 8.36 21.61
CA GLN A 168 20.84 9.02 20.35
C GLN A 168 19.64 9.67 19.63
N LEU A 169 18.46 9.02 19.64
CA LEU A 169 17.25 9.58 19.05
C LEU A 169 16.74 10.82 19.80
N ASN A 170 16.89 10.83 21.12
CA ASN A 170 16.57 12.01 21.94
C ASN A 170 17.58 13.14 21.71
N ASP A 171 18.87 12.83 21.72
CA ASP A 171 19.96 13.79 21.48
C ASP A 171 19.86 14.42 20.09
N ALA A 172 19.50 13.63 19.07
CA ALA A 172 19.23 14.10 17.72
C ALA A 172 17.93 14.92 17.60
N GLY A 173 17.08 14.90 18.62
CA GLY A 173 15.79 15.59 18.61
C GLY A 173 14.84 15.09 17.50
N LEU A 174 14.98 13.84 17.06
CA LEU A 174 14.23 13.32 15.92
C LEU A 174 12.73 13.32 16.20
N ARG A 175 11.94 13.89 15.28
CA ARG A 175 10.47 13.94 15.37
C ARG A 175 9.83 13.05 14.31
N GLY A 176 8.66 12.50 14.63
CA GLY A 176 7.91 11.67 13.69
C GLY A 176 7.49 12.45 12.43
N MET A 177 7.85 11.93 11.25
CA MET A 177 7.58 12.56 9.95
C MET A 177 6.20 12.24 9.36
N GLY A 178 5.34 11.54 10.10
CA GLY A 178 3.96 11.23 9.71
C GLY A 178 2.94 12.36 9.97
N GLY A 179 3.40 13.60 10.18
CA GLY A 179 2.57 14.78 10.42
C GLY A 179 2.31 15.13 11.90
N ALA A 180 2.18 14.14 12.78
CA ALA A 180 1.96 14.39 14.21
C ALA A 180 3.17 15.02 14.93
N GLY A 181 4.39 14.81 14.41
CA GLY A 181 5.60 15.44 14.93
C GLY A 181 5.97 15.05 16.37
N PHE A 182 5.50 13.92 16.90
CA PHE A 182 5.83 13.47 18.24
C PHE A 182 7.33 13.09 18.35
N PRO A 183 8.03 13.40 19.46
CA PRO A 183 9.45 13.04 19.62
C PRO A 183 9.65 11.52 19.57
N THR A 184 10.53 11.06 18.68
CA THR A 184 10.70 9.63 18.37
C THR A 184 11.31 8.88 19.54
N GLY A 185 12.40 9.39 20.12
CA GLY A 185 13.05 8.76 21.28
C GLY A 185 12.11 8.64 22.47
N ARG A 186 11.36 9.71 22.77
CA ARG A 186 10.33 9.68 23.84
C ARG A 186 9.25 8.61 23.59
N LYS A 187 8.78 8.43 22.35
CA LYS A 187 7.81 7.38 22.03
C LYS A 187 8.39 5.99 22.33
N TRP A 188 9.66 5.79 22.01
CA TRP A 188 10.34 4.52 22.22
C TRP A 188 10.59 4.25 23.71
N GLU A 189 10.95 5.27 24.50
CA GLU A 189 11.04 5.15 25.97
C GLU A 189 9.74 4.66 26.59
N LEU A 190 8.62 5.24 26.18
CA LEU A 190 7.30 4.86 26.71
C LEU A 190 7.02 3.38 26.41
N VAL A 191 7.26 2.93 25.18
CA VAL A 191 7.09 1.52 24.81
C VAL A 191 8.06 0.61 25.56
N ALA A 192 9.31 1.02 25.75
CA ALA A 192 10.31 0.24 26.47
C ALA A 192 10.02 0.12 27.97
N ALA A 193 9.30 1.08 28.55
CA ALA A 193 8.91 1.09 29.96
C ALA A 193 7.66 0.24 30.25
N GLU A 194 6.91 -0.17 29.23
CA GLU A 194 5.72 -1.02 29.41
C GLU A 194 6.10 -2.46 29.73
N SER A 195 5.46 -3.01 30.77
CA SER A 195 5.53 -4.44 31.08
C SER A 195 4.47 -5.19 30.28
N SER A 196 4.89 -5.94 29.26
CA SER A 196 3.99 -6.83 28.50
C SER A 196 4.27 -8.29 28.81
N ASP A 197 3.20 -9.06 29.04
CA ASP A 197 3.25 -10.51 29.25
C ASP A 197 3.65 -11.28 27.97
N THR A 198 3.63 -10.61 26.81
CA THR A 198 4.06 -11.16 25.52
C THR A 198 4.98 -10.15 24.85
N LYS A 199 6.20 -10.57 24.50
CA LYS A 199 7.12 -9.79 23.66
C LYS A 199 6.71 -9.85 22.19
#